data_AF-A0A3C0G278-F1
#
_entry.id   AF-A0A3C0G278-F1
#
_cell.length_a   1.000
_cell.length_b   1.000
_cell.length_c   1.000
_cell.angle_alpha   90.00
_cell.angle_beta   90.00
_cell.angle_gamma   90.00
#
_symmetry.space_group_name_H-M   'P 1'
#
loop_
_entity.id
_entity.type
_entity.pdbx_description
1 polymer ?
#
loop_
_entity_poly.entity_id
_entity_poly.type
_entity_poly.pdbx_seq_one_letter_code
_entity_poly.pdbx_strand_id
1 'polypeptide(L)'
;QIELGQNVRVFPISNWTELDVWSYIKEEQIEIPSIYFAHKRKTFLRDGMIWSAEDGIVFREEDEVVEERLVRFRTVGDMSCTAAV
;
A
#
# COMPACT_ATOMS: atom_id res chain seq x y z
N GLN A 1 -24.49 20.17 -23.24
CA GLN A 1 -24.88 21.18 -22.21
C GLN A 1 -25.19 20.39 -20.94
N ILE A 2 -24.73 20.82 -19.77
CA ILE A 2 -25.05 20.15 -18.50
C ILE A 2 -26.32 20.80 -17.96
N GLU A 3 -27.34 20.01 -17.67
CA GLU A 3 -28.62 20.52 -17.16
C GLU A 3 -28.63 20.62 -15.62
N LEU A 4 -29.51 21.48 -15.11
CA LEU A 4 -29.71 21.66 -13.67
C LEU A 4 -30.24 20.35 -13.06
N GLY A 5 -29.49 19.79 -12.10
CA GLY A 5 -29.80 18.50 -11.47
C GLY A 5 -28.96 17.32 -11.98
N GLN A 6 -28.14 17.51 -13.01
CA GLN A 6 -27.18 16.50 -13.47
C GLN A 6 -25.82 16.65 -12.77
N ASN A 7 -25.20 15.52 -12.46
CA ASN A 7 -23.83 15.47 -11.96
C ASN A 7 -22.91 14.98 -13.08
N VAL A 8 -21.77 15.64 -13.25
CA VAL A 8 -20.74 15.23 -14.21
C VAL A 8 -19.51 14.75 -13.46
N ARG A 9 -18.96 13.62 -13.90
CA ARG A 9 -17.66 13.11 -13.44
C ARG A 9 -16.65 13.25 -14.57
N VAL A 10 -15.49 13.79 -14.25
CA VAL A 10 -14.38 13.93 -15.18
C VAL A 10 -13.21 13.12 -14.62
N PHE A 11 -12.50 12.42 -15.50
CA PHE A 11 -11.32 11.61 -15.16
C PHE A 11 -10.11 12.16 -15.93
N PRO A 12 -9.39 13.17 -15.38
CA PRO A 12 -8.39 13.94 -16.12
C PRO A 12 -7.22 13.13 -16.66
N ILE A 13 -6.88 12.04 -15.97
CA ILE A 13 -5.76 11.15 -16.29
C ILE A 13 -6.23 9.78 -16.80
N SER A 14 -7.45 9.71 -17.34
CA SER A 14 -8.05 8.43 -17.79
C SER A 14 -7.28 7.75 -18.92
N ASN A 15 -6.50 8.50 -19.69
CA ASN A 15 -5.65 7.97 -20.75
C ASN A 15 -4.19 7.72 -20.31
N TRP A 16 -3.86 7.94 -19.03
CA TRP A 16 -2.52 7.70 -18.50
C TRP A 16 -2.33 6.24 -18.13
N THR A 17 -1.19 5.68 -18.49
CA THR A 17 -0.70 4.41 -17.99
C THR A 17 -0.05 4.58 -16.62
N GLU A 18 0.22 3.48 -15.92
CA GLU A 18 0.97 3.51 -14.67
C GLU A 18 2.37 4.13 -14.85
N LEU A 19 3.02 3.86 -15.98
CA LEU A 19 4.33 4.44 -16.29
C LEU A 19 4.26 5.96 -16.47
N ASP A 20 3.19 6.48 -17.08
CA ASP A 20 3.00 7.92 -17.26
C ASP A 20 2.88 8.62 -15.89
N VAL A 21 2.11 8.03 -14.97
CA VAL A 21 1.94 8.57 -13.60
C VAL A 21 3.28 8.62 -12.88
N TRP A 22 4.04 7.52 -12.87
CA TRP A 22 5.33 7.48 -12.18
C TRP A 22 6.39 8.37 -12.81
N SER A 23 6.42 8.45 -14.14
CA SER A 23 7.37 9.32 -14.85
C SER A 23 7.09 10.78 -14.52
N TYR A 24 5.82 11.19 -14.52
CA TYR A 24 5.43 12.55 -14.15
C TYR A 24 5.76 12.90 -12.69
N ILE A 25 5.46 12.01 -11.74
CA ILE A 25 5.82 12.20 -10.32
C ILE A 25 7.32 12.43 -10.17
N LYS A 26 8.14 11.68 -10.93
CA LYS A 26 9.60 11.79 -10.92
C LYS A 26 10.10 13.10 -11.54
N GLU A 27 9.56 13.48 -12.70
CA GLU A 27 9.96 14.68 -13.46
C GLU A 27 9.60 15.96 -12.69
N GLU A 28 8.39 16.02 -12.14
CA GLU A 28 7.88 17.16 -11.36
C GLU A 28 8.33 17.14 -9.89
N GLN A 29 9.13 16.14 -9.49
CA GLN A 29 9.64 15.97 -8.13
C GLN A 29 8.54 16.02 -7.06
N ILE A 30 7.39 15.39 -7.34
CA ILE A 30 6.24 15.38 -6.45
C ILE A 30 6.55 14.49 -5.24
N GLU A 31 6.30 15.02 -4.03
CA GLU A 31 6.44 14.24 -2.80
C GLU A 31 5.41 13.09 -2.78
N ILE A 32 5.91 11.89 -2.53
CA ILE A 32 5.07 10.69 -2.41
C ILE A 32 4.84 10.40 -0.93
N PRO A 33 3.58 10.14 -0.50
CA PRO A 33 3.30 9.71 0.85
C PRO A 33 4.12 8.48 1.25
N SER A 34 4.65 8.48 2.48
CA SER A 34 5.57 7.44 2.96
C SER A 34 5.03 6.01 2.84
N ILE A 35 3.71 5.82 2.87
CA ILE A 35 3.05 4.51 2.73
C ILE A 35 3.33 3.81 1.38
N TYR A 36 3.70 4.55 0.33
CA TYR A 36 4.06 3.95 -0.96
C TYR A 36 5.42 3.27 -0.95
N PHE A 37 6.29 3.60 0.00
CA PHE A 37 7.61 2.98 0.14
C PHE A 37 7.57 1.77 1.06
N ALA A 38 8.49 0.84 0.83
CA ALA A 38 8.71 -0.27 1.74
C ALA A 38 9.48 0.24 2.99
N HIS A 39 9.12 -0.28 4.15
CA HIS A 39 9.70 0.08 5.44
C HIS A 39 10.27 -1.14 6.11
N LYS A 40 11.34 -0.96 6.89
CA LYS A 40 11.86 -2.02 7.77
C LYS A 40 10.87 -2.25 8.91
N ARG A 41 10.35 -3.46 8.99
CA ARG A 41 9.37 -3.85 10.02
C ARG A 41 9.71 -5.23 10.56
N LYS A 42 9.43 -5.44 11.83
CA LYS A 42 9.48 -6.76 12.43
C LYS A 42 8.29 -7.56 11.95
N THR A 43 8.56 -8.70 11.32
CA THR A 43 7.57 -9.54 10.67
C THR A 43 7.83 -11.00 10.97
N PHE A 44 6.79 -11.83 10.87
CA PHE A 44 6.90 -13.29 10.96
C PHE A 44 6.24 -13.94 9.74
N LEU A 45 6.66 -15.15 9.41
CA LEU A 45 6.15 -15.90 8.27
C LEU A 45 5.16 -16.96 8.76
N ARG A 46 3.91 -16.89 8.32
CA ARG A 46 2.88 -17.91 8.59
C ARG A 46 2.18 -18.25 7.28
N ASP A 47 2.11 -19.54 6.96
CA ASP A 47 1.46 -20.04 5.74
C ASP A 47 1.97 -19.37 4.44
N GLY A 48 3.25 -19.01 4.41
CA GLY A 48 3.88 -18.33 3.26
C GLY A 48 3.54 -16.83 3.15
N MET A 49 2.83 -16.27 4.13
CA MET A 49 2.47 -14.85 4.19
C MET A 49 3.30 -14.11 5.25
N ILE A 50 3.65 -12.86 4.96
CA ILE A 50 4.46 -12.02 5.85
C ILE A 50 3.54 -11.16 6.71
N TRP A 51 3.45 -11.51 7.99
CA TRP A 51 2.61 -10.81 8.96
C TRP A 51 3.44 -9.87 9.81
N SER A 52 2.81 -8.81 10.28
CA SER A 52 3.46 -7.83 11.13
C SER A 52 3.48 -8.28 12.59
N ALA A 53 4.63 -8.14 13.26
CA ALA A 53 4.87 -8.74 14.57
C ALA A 53 4.62 -7.78 15.76
N GLU A 54 4.44 -6.48 15.54
CA GLU A 54 4.47 -5.45 16.61
C GLU A 54 3.12 -4.75 16.84
N ASP A 55 2.20 -4.84 15.89
CA ASP A 55 1.05 -3.95 15.74
C ASP A 55 -0.19 -4.48 16.49
N GLY A 56 -0.11 -5.68 17.06
CA GLY A 56 -1.20 -6.30 17.81
C GLY A 56 -2.44 -6.64 16.98
N ILE A 57 -2.38 -6.45 15.66
CA ILE A 57 -3.47 -6.73 14.72
C ILE A 57 -3.58 -8.23 14.45
N VAL A 58 -2.43 -8.91 14.32
CA VAL A 58 -2.36 -10.34 14.05
C VAL A 58 -1.81 -11.04 15.29
N PHE A 59 -2.53 -12.06 15.77
CA PHE A 59 -2.04 -12.90 16.84
C PHE A 59 -0.82 -13.67 16.35
N ARG A 60 0.29 -13.59 17.09
CA ARG A 60 1.54 -14.32 16.85
C ARG A 60 1.65 -15.44 17.87
N GLU A 61 1.92 -16.65 17.40
CA GLU A 61 2.22 -17.80 18.26
C GLU A 61 3.63 -17.66 18.86
N GLU A 62 3.94 -18.42 19.92
CA GLU A 62 5.24 -18.32 20.60
C GLU A 62 6.41 -18.91 19.80
N ASP A 63 6.12 -19.85 18.90
CA ASP A 63 7.11 -20.53 18.05
C ASP A 63 7.45 -19.77 16.76
N GLU A 64 6.74 -18.68 16.46
CA GLU A 64 6.96 -17.89 15.26
C GLU A 64 8.14 -16.94 15.37
N VAL A 65 9.10 -17.13 14.47
CA VAL A 65 10.33 -16.34 14.43
C VAL A 65 10.08 -14.97 13.83
N VAL A 66 10.46 -13.94 14.59
CA VAL A 66 10.40 -12.54 14.16
C VAL A 66 11.69 -12.15 13.46
N GLU A 67 11.58 -11.62 12.25
CA GLU A 67 12.67 -11.10 11.44
C GLU A 67 12.37 -9.67 10.98
N GLU A 68 13.40 -8.84 10.88
CA GLU A 68 13.29 -7.52 10.26
C GLU A 68 13.30 -7.69 8.74
N ARG A 69 12.19 -7.32 8.08
CA ARG A 69 12.06 -7.36 6.61
C ARG A 69 11.72 -5.97 6.09
N LEU A 70 12.20 -5.67 4.88
CA LEU A 70 11.79 -4.49 4.13
C LEU A 70 10.48 -4.83 3.41
N VAL A 71 9.35 -4.37 3.94
CA VAL A 71 8.02 -4.74 3.44
C VAL A 71 7.12 -3.53 3.25
N ARG A 72 6.13 -3.67 2.38
CA ARG A 72 5.11 -2.67 2.09
C ARG A 72 3.72 -3.20 2.43
N PHE A 73 2.94 -2.38 3.12
CA PHE A 73 1.49 -2.54 3.26
C PHE A 73 0.82 -1.50 2.36
N ARG A 74 0.09 -1.94 1.33
CA ARG A 74 -0.55 -1.06 0.34
C ARG A 74 -1.82 -0.44 0.89
N THR A 75 -2.52 -1.18 1.74
CA THR A 75 -3.76 -0.74 2.39
C THR A 75 -3.77 -1.11 3.87
N VAL A 76 -4.66 -0.50 4.64
CA VAL A 76 -4.92 -0.91 6.04
C VAL A 76 -5.34 -2.38 6.11
N GLY A 77 -6.04 -2.88 5.09
CA GLY A 77 -6.44 -4.29 4.99
C GLY A 77 -5.26 -5.26 4.84
N ASP A 78 -4.09 -4.81 4.36
CA ASP A 78 -2.90 -5.65 4.27
C ASP A 78 -2.36 -6.02 5.65
N MET A 79 -2.52 -5.15 6.66
CA MET A 79 -2.07 -5.45 8.03
C MET A 79 -2.96 -6.48 8.73
N SER A 80 -4.25 -6.55 8.39
CA SER A 80 -5.22 -7.41 9.07
C SER A 80 -5.62 -8.68 8.29
N CYS A 81 -5.55 -8.66 6.96
CA CYS A 81 -6.21 -9.67 6.12
C CYS A 81 -5.32 -10.24 5.01
N THR A 82 -4.50 -9.42 4.34
CA THR A 82 -3.82 -9.82 3.08
C THR A 82 -2.30 -9.92 3.16
N ALA A 83 -1.72 -9.65 4.34
CA ALA A 83 -0.30 -9.69 4.62
C ALA A 83 0.56 -8.69 3.82
N ALA A 84 1.80 -8.52 4.24
CA ALA A 84 2.76 -7.63 3.60
C ALA A 84 3.32 -8.25 2.30
N VAL A 85 3.75 -7.37 1.39
CA VAL A 85 4.54 -7.74 0.20
C VAL A 85 5.95 -7.17 0.28
#